data_AF-H3AQQ1-F1
#
_entry.id   AF-H3AQQ1-F1
#
_cell.length_a   1.000
_cell.length_b   1.000
_cell.length_c   1.000
_cell.angle_alpha   90.00
_cell.angle_beta   90.00
_cell.angle_gamma   90.00
#
_symmetry.space_group_name_H-M   'P 1'
#
loop_
_entity.id
_entity.type
_entity.pdbx_description
1 polymer ?
#
loop_
_entity_poly.entity_id
_entity_poly.type
_entity_poly.pdbx_seq_one_letter_code
_entity_poly.pdbx_strand_id
1 'polypeptide(L)'
;MQMTVKALQTMRSEESFALFWKVLEKKRQELGCINEPKVGRKRKIPHCKNQDLSKFDDVFNLCVLKEDLDKERLATQLNVLYANMGAGPISLKNVVAFLKSLGQGQRHLYSMVMTLVELILVMPATNAISERSFSALRRVKTWLRSTMTQSRLNWCMVLHVHNDKTDKLDLLKIANEFTMRNDSRKKIFEIAPPNR
;
A
#
# COMPACT_ATOMS: atom_id res chain seq x y z
N MET A 1 -0.75 -11.57 -43.74
CA MET A 1 0.07 -12.74 -43.37
C MET A 1 -0.36 -13.17 -41.97
N GLN A 2 -1.17 -14.23 -41.84
CA GLN A 2 -1.73 -14.65 -40.55
C GLN A 2 -0.76 -15.58 -39.84
N MET A 3 -0.35 -15.19 -38.63
CA MET A 3 0.51 -16.01 -37.76
C MET A 3 -0.32 -17.11 -37.10
N THR A 4 0.01 -18.38 -37.38
CA THR A 4 -0.68 -19.55 -36.82
C THR A 4 -0.10 -19.94 -35.47
N VAL A 5 -0.85 -20.66 -34.63
CA VAL A 5 -0.42 -21.13 -33.30
C VAL A 5 0.84 -22.00 -33.37
N LYS A 6 1.01 -22.75 -34.46
CA LYS A 6 2.25 -23.50 -34.75
C LYS A 6 3.46 -22.57 -34.94
N ALA A 7 3.27 -21.42 -35.58
CA ALA A 7 4.31 -20.40 -35.72
C ALA A 7 4.67 -19.72 -34.38
N LEU A 8 3.70 -19.60 -33.46
CA LEU A 8 3.96 -19.11 -32.10
C LEU A 8 4.75 -20.11 -31.25
N GLN A 9 4.51 -21.42 -31.43
CA GLN A 9 5.26 -22.48 -30.76
C GLN A 9 6.69 -22.59 -31.28
N THR A 10 6.91 -22.47 -32.60
CA THR A 10 8.28 -22.44 -33.16
C THR A 10 9.04 -21.19 -32.70
N MET A 11 8.40 -20.02 -32.65
CA MET A 11 8.99 -18.77 -32.11
C MET A 11 9.39 -18.85 -30.63
N ARG A 12 8.87 -19.83 -29.87
CA ARG A 12 9.21 -20.04 -28.46
C ARG A 12 10.43 -20.95 -28.24
N SER A 13 10.97 -21.56 -29.31
CA SER A 13 12.23 -22.31 -29.23
C SER A 13 13.42 -21.39 -28.93
N GLU A 14 14.42 -21.89 -28.20
CA GLU A 14 15.63 -21.13 -27.88
C GLU A 14 16.36 -20.64 -29.14
N GLU A 15 16.37 -21.45 -30.20
CA GLU A 15 16.96 -21.08 -31.50
C GLU A 15 16.22 -19.91 -32.17
N SER A 16 14.89 -19.91 -32.11
CA SER A 16 14.08 -18.81 -32.65
C SER A 16 14.22 -17.54 -31.81
N PHE A 17 14.37 -17.67 -30.49
CA PHE A 17 14.69 -16.55 -29.61
C PHE A 17 16.08 -15.99 -29.91
N ALA A 18 17.09 -16.84 -30.16
CA ALA A 18 18.44 -16.40 -30.53
C ALA A 18 18.47 -15.66 -31.88
N LEU A 19 17.70 -16.14 -32.87
CA LEU A 19 17.52 -15.46 -34.15
C LEU A 19 16.83 -14.10 -33.99
N PHE A 20 15.75 -14.06 -33.19
CA PHE A 20 15.06 -12.81 -32.85
C PHE A 20 15.99 -11.83 -32.12
N TRP A 21 16.80 -12.33 -31.18
CA TRP A 21 17.76 -11.53 -30.43
C TRP A 21 18.82 -10.91 -31.34
N LYS A 22 19.36 -11.67 -32.30
CA LYS A 22 20.29 -11.14 -33.33
C LYS A 22 19.66 -10.03 -34.17
N VAL A 23 18.39 -10.17 -34.56
CA VAL A 23 17.66 -9.13 -35.32
C VAL A 23 17.46 -7.87 -34.47
N LEU A 24 17.14 -8.03 -33.18
CA LEU A 24 17.03 -6.94 -32.22
C LEU A 24 18.37 -6.22 -32.00
N GLU A 25 19.46 -6.97 -31.90
CA GLU A 25 20.80 -6.43 -31.67
C GLU A 25 21.32 -5.65 -32.87
N LYS A 26 21.03 -6.14 -34.09
CA LYS A 26 21.25 -5.39 -35.33
C LYS A 26 20.44 -4.10 -35.37
N LYS A 27 19.16 -4.14 -35.00
CA LYS A 27 18.32 -2.92 -34.89
C LYS A 27 18.77 -1.97 -33.78
N ARG A 28 19.32 -2.48 -32.68
CA ARG A 28 19.93 -1.69 -31.61
C ARG A 28 21.16 -0.94 -32.10
N GLN A 29 21.95 -1.53 -33.00
CA GLN A 29 23.10 -0.86 -33.62
C GLN A 29 22.66 0.20 -34.64
N GLU A 30 21.55 -0.02 -35.36
CA GLU A 30 20.94 0.96 -36.27
C GLU A 30 20.32 2.17 -35.53
N LEU A 31 19.74 1.93 -34.35
CA LEU A 31 19.28 2.95 -33.40
C LEU A 31 20.46 3.41 -32.54
N GLY A 32 21.30 4.30 -33.07
CA GLY A 32 22.47 4.84 -32.37
C GLY A 32 22.20 5.24 -30.90
N CYS A 33 23.21 5.04 -30.05
CA CYS A 33 23.32 5.29 -28.61
C CYS A 33 22.06 5.84 -27.89
N ILE A 34 20.99 5.05 -27.78
CA ILE A 34 19.99 5.30 -26.76
C ILE A 34 20.66 4.93 -25.44
N ASN A 35 21.09 5.95 -24.68
CA ASN A 35 21.58 5.74 -23.31
C ASN A 35 20.55 4.89 -22.56
N GLU A 36 21.01 3.77 -21.99
CA GLU A 36 20.18 2.97 -21.10
C GLU A 36 19.49 3.92 -20.09
N PRO A 37 18.17 3.80 -19.91
CA PRO A 37 17.48 4.66 -18.96
C PRO A 37 18.15 4.46 -17.61
N LYS A 38 18.84 5.49 -17.10
CA LYS A 38 19.46 5.46 -15.77
C LYS A 38 18.37 5.13 -14.77
N VAL A 39 18.32 3.87 -14.32
CA VAL A 39 17.33 3.44 -13.34
C VAL A 39 17.70 4.12 -12.03
N GLY A 40 16.98 5.19 -11.70
CA GLY A 40 17.24 5.98 -10.51
C GLY A 40 16.96 5.20 -9.24
N ARG A 41 18.02 5.07 -8.42
CA ARG A 41 18.07 4.78 -6.97
C ARG A 41 18.19 3.31 -6.54
N LYS A 42 19.41 2.93 -6.11
CA LYS A 42 19.57 2.08 -4.92
C LYS A 42 18.92 2.84 -3.75
N ARG A 43 17.88 2.27 -3.14
CA ARG A 43 17.18 2.93 -2.02
C ARG A 43 18.13 2.98 -0.83
N LYS A 44 18.53 4.18 -0.40
CA LYS A 44 18.99 4.37 0.99
C LYS A 44 17.78 4.09 1.88
N ILE A 45 17.98 3.30 2.93
CA ILE A 45 16.99 3.12 4.00
C ILE A 45 16.61 4.53 4.48
N PRO A 46 15.32 4.88 4.59
CA PRO A 46 14.92 6.16 5.14
C PRO A 46 15.46 6.24 6.56
N HIS A 47 16.44 7.12 6.77
CA HIS A 47 16.92 7.44 8.11
C HIS A 47 15.81 8.27 8.76
N CYS A 48 15.02 7.65 9.62
CA CYS A 48 13.92 8.29 10.31
C CYS A 48 14.47 9.34 11.29
N LYS A 49 14.64 10.58 10.83
CA LYS A 49 14.62 11.74 11.70
C LYS A 49 13.16 12.02 12.07
N ASN A 50 12.54 11.13 12.84
CA ASN A 50 11.27 11.43 13.47
C ASN A 50 11.56 12.32 14.67
N GLN A 51 11.60 13.63 14.45
CA GLN A 51 11.66 14.62 15.55
C GLN A 51 11.15 16.02 15.19
N ASP A 52 10.94 16.35 13.92
CA ASP A 52 10.42 17.67 13.55
C ASP A 52 8.90 17.72 13.70
N LEU A 53 8.46 18.13 14.89
CA LEU A 53 7.06 18.43 15.25
C LEU A 53 6.46 19.59 14.42
N SER A 54 7.24 20.33 13.64
CA SER A 54 6.79 21.51 12.88
C SER A 54 5.89 21.18 11.68
N LYS A 55 5.75 19.90 11.31
CA LYS A 55 4.82 19.44 10.26
C LYS A 55 3.50 18.91 10.81
N PHE A 56 3.23 19.12 12.11
CA PHE A 56 1.98 18.67 12.73
C PHE A 56 0.75 19.29 12.07
N ASP A 57 0.84 20.56 11.66
CA ASP A 57 -0.27 21.29 11.04
C ASP A 57 -0.71 20.66 9.72
N ASP A 58 0.20 20.07 8.95
CA ASP A 58 -0.12 19.37 7.71
C ASP A 58 -0.82 18.03 7.99
N VAL A 59 -0.42 17.31 9.04
CA VAL A 59 -1.03 16.03 9.46
C VAL A 59 -2.42 16.27 10.07
N PHE A 60 -2.58 17.36 10.82
CA PHE A 60 -3.87 17.80 11.37
C PHE A 60 -4.86 18.17 10.26
N ASN A 61 -4.37 18.76 9.17
CA ASN A 61 -5.19 19.07 8.01
C ASN A 61 -5.46 17.86 7.10
N LEU A 62 -4.59 16.85 7.09
CA LEU A 62 -4.77 15.62 6.31
C LEU A 62 -5.66 14.57 7.02
N CYS A 63 -5.78 14.64 8.34
CA CYS A 63 -6.62 13.73 9.09
C CYS A 63 -8.10 14.08 8.91
N VAL A 64 -8.87 13.05 8.56
CA VAL A 64 -10.34 12.98 8.56
C VAL A 64 -10.96 13.33 9.94
N LEU A 65 -10.13 13.54 10.97
CA LEU A 65 -10.50 13.83 12.36
C LEU A 65 -10.90 15.30 12.61
N LYS A 66 -11.06 16.12 11.58
CA LYS A 66 -11.44 17.54 11.74
C LYS A 66 -12.76 17.72 12.50
N GLU A 67 -13.63 16.72 12.46
CA GLU A 67 -14.92 16.71 13.16
C GLU A 67 -14.82 16.15 14.60
N ASP A 68 -13.78 15.38 14.92
CA ASP A 68 -13.65 14.68 16.22
C ASP A 68 -12.88 15.51 17.27
N LEU A 69 -12.25 16.63 16.88
CA LEU A 69 -11.40 17.42 17.76
C LEU A 69 -11.90 18.86 17.95
N ASP A 70 -12.54 19.10 19.10
CA ASP A 70 -12.99 20.43 19.51
C ASP A 70 -11.79 21.36 19.76
N LYS A 71 -11.53 22.26 18.81
CA LYS A 71 -10.38 23.18 18.86
C LYS A 71 -10.37 24.08 20.10
N GLU A 72 -11.54 24.60 20.50
CA GLU A 72 -11.68 25.48 21.67
C GLU A 72 -11.40 24.73 22.98
N ARG A 73 -11.93 23.51 23.09
CA ARG A 73 -11.73 22.64 24.25
C ARG A 73 -10.28 22.17 24.36
N LEU A 74 -9.64 21.87 23.24
CA LEU A 74 -8.22 21.54 23.21
C LEU A 74 -7.35 22.72 23.64
N ALA A 75 -7.63 23.94 23.15
CA ALA A 75 -6.87 25.13 23.49
C ALA A 75 -6.93 25.45 25.00
N THR A 76 -8.12 25.37 25.58
CA THR A 76 -8.31 25.57 27.04
C THR A 76 -7.58 24.50 27.85
N GLN A 77 -7.69 23.22 27.47
CA GLN A 77 -6.98 22.13 28.16
C GLN A 77 -5.46 22.25 28.05
N LEU A 78 -4.92 22.68 26.90
CA LEU A 78 -3.49 22.93 26.72
C LEU A 78 -3.00 24.09 27.60
N ASN A 79 -3.75 25.19 27.68
CA ASN A 79 -3.41 26.31 28.55
C ASN A 79 -3.33 25.88 30.02
N VAL A 80 -4.28 25.08 30.50
CA VAL A 80 -4.28 24.54 31.86
C VAL A 80 -3.11 23.56 32.06
N LEU A 81 -2.76 22.79 31.04
CA LEU A 81 -1.60 21.89 31.07
C LEU A 81 -0.29 22.67 31.19
N TYR A 82 -0.09 23.73 30.40
CA TYR A 82 1.10 24.57 30.46
C TYR A 82 1.23 25.28 31.82
N ALA A 83 0.12 25.74 32.39
CA ALA A 83 0.10 26.33 33.73
C ALA A 83 0.53 25.32 34.82
N ASN A 84 0.13 24.06 34.69
CA ASN A 84 0.42 23.02 35.69
C ASN A 84 1.78 22.33 35.52
N MET A 85 2.33 22.28 34.31
CA MET A 85 3.62 21.66 33.99
C MET A 85 4.83 22.58 34.23
N GLY A 86 4.59 23.90 34.37
CA GLY A 86 5.65 24.90 34.52
C GLY A 86 6.48 25.12 33.23
N ALA A 87 7.40 26.09 33.27
CA ALA A 87 8.20 26.55 32.12
C ALA A 87 9.35 25.60 31.69
N GLY A 88 9.17 24.29 31.86
CA GLY A 88 10.14 23.29 31.41
C GLY A 88 10.04 22.96 29.92
N PRO A 89 11.07 22.34 29.31
CA PRO A 89 11.00 21.89 27.92
C PRO A 89 9.91 20.82 27.76
N ILE A 90 8.90 21.11 26.93
CA ILE A 90 7.76 20.22 26.68
C ILE A 90 8.18 19.10 25.74
N SER A 91 8.60 17.98 26.32
CA SER A 91 8.78 16.71 25.60
C SER A 91 7.52 15.87 25.71
N LEU A 92 7.16 15.14 24.65
CA LEU A 92 6.05 14.17 24.67
C LEU A 92 6.19 13.19 25.84
N LYS A 93 7.42 12.80 26.18
CA LYS A 93 7.71 11.93 27.33
C LYS A 93 7.30 12.56 28.66
N ASN A 94 7.55 13.86 28.81
CA ASN A 94 7.23 14.62 30.01
C ASN A 94 5.70 14.77 30.14
N VAL A 95 5.01 15.06 29.04
CA VAL A 95 3.55 15.16 28.99
C VAL A 95 2.90 13.83 29.37
N VAL A 96 3.39 12.71 28.82
CA VAL A 96 2.89 11.37 29.16
C VAL A 96 3.15 11.02 30.63
N ALA A 97 4.31 11.39 31.19
CA ALA A 97 4.63 11.15 32.59
C ALA A 97 3.68 11.94 33.52
N PHE A 98 3.42 13.21 33.20
CA PHE A 98 2.47 14.05 33.92
C PHE A 98 1.04 13.50 33.87
N LEU A 99 0.57 13.11 32.69
CA LEU A 99 -0.76 12.52 32.52
C LEU A 99 -0.91 11.20 33.32
N LYS A 100 0.18 10.42 33.44
CA LYS A 100 0.21 9.21 34.27
C LYS A 100 0.17 9.51 35.77
N SER A 101 0.82 10.59 36.23
CA SER A 101 0.81 10.96 37.65
C SER A 101 -0.53 11.51 38.15
N LEU A 102 -1.43 11.93 37.24
CA LEU A 102 -2.76 12.41 37.60
C LEU A 102 -3.71 11.25 37.97
N GLY A 103 -4.59 11.51 38.95
CA GLY A 103 -5.69 10.61 39.33
C GLY A 103 -6.80 10.54 38.27
N GLN A 104 -7.65 9.51 38.34
CA GLN A 104 -8.68 9.23 37.32
C GLN A 104 -9.63 10.42 37.06
N GLY A 105 -10.04 11.15 38.10
CA GLY A 105 -10.91 12.33 37.96
C GLY A 105 -10.25 13.49 37.22
N GLN A 106 -8.94 13.69 37.42
CA GLN A 106 -8.18 14.77 36.76
C GLN A 106 -7.87 14.45 35.30
N ARG A 107 -7.77 13.17 34.93
CA ARG A 107 -7.60 12.75 33.52
C ARG A 107 -8.79 13.13 32.66
N HIS A 108 -9.99 13.17 33.21
CA HIS A 108 -11.19 13.59 32.48
C HIS A 108 -11.13 15.08 32.05
N LEU A 109 -10.42 15.92 32.83
CA LEU A 109 -10.21 17.32 32.48
C LEU A 109 -9.30 17.49 31.25
N TYR A 110 -8.47 16.49 30.95
CA TYR A 110 -7.53 16.47 29.84
C TYR A 110 -7.97 15.50 28.72
N SER A 111 -9.27 15.23 28.60
CA SER A 111 -9.79 14.25 27.64
C SER A 111 -9.31 14.48 26.20
N MET A 112 -9.28 15.72 25.72
CA MET A 112 -8.85 16.04 24.34
C MET A 112 -7.34 15.94 24.19
N VAL A 113 -6.59 16.33 25.21
CA VAL A 113 -5.12 16.18 25.22
C VAL A 113 -4.71 14.71 25.24
N MET A 114 -5.44 13.86 25.98
CA MET A 114 -5.23 12.41 25.99
C MET A 114 -5.47 11.81 24.60
N THR A 115 -6.61 12.10 23.99
CA THR A 115 -6.92 11.66 22.61
C THR A 115 -5.86 12.15 21.62
N LEU A 116 -5.40 13.40 21.77
CA LEU A 116 -4.33 13.94 20.94
C LEU A 116 -3.04 13.14 21.15
N VAL A 117 -2.58 12.96 22.39
CA VAL A 117 -1.34 12.22 22.70
C VAL A 117 -1.42 10.77 22.21
N GLU A 118 -2.56 10.11 22.39
CA GLU A 118 -2.82 8.78 21.83
C GLU A 118 -2.73 8.79 20.31
N LEU A 119 -3.32 9.79 19.65
CA LEU A 119 -3.20 9.97 18.21
C LEU A 119 -1.74 10.17 17.81
N ILE A 120 -0.96 11.02 18.49
CA ILE A 120 0.47 11.21 18.19
C ILE A 120 1.25 9.90 18.38
N LEU A 121 0.92 9.11 19.40
CA LEU A 121 1.55 7.83 19.71
C LEU A 121 1.12 6.67 18.79
N VAL A 122 -0.04 6.78 18.14
CA VAL A 122 -0.52 5.86 17.09
C VAL A 122 -0.12 6.34 15.68
N MET A 123 0.12 7.64 15.52
CA MET A 123 0.65 8.27 14.31
C MET A 123 2.19 8.28 14.14
N PRO A 124 3.07 7.58 14.89
CA PRO A 124 4.48 7.57 14.56
C PRO A 124 4.70 6.55 13.42
N ALA A 125 5.36 7.00 12.36
CA ALA A 125 5.87 6.17 11.25
C ALA A 125 4.83 5.51 10.31
N THR A 126 3.68 6.16 10.04
CA THR A 126 2.68 5.67 9.07
C THR A 126 3.16 5.58 7.62
N ASN A 127 4.40 5.97 7.32
CA ASN A 127 5.06 5.60 6.06
C ASN A 127 5.16 4.09 5.89
N ALA A 128 5.35 3.28 6.93
CA ALA A 128 5.57 1.85 6.74
C ALA A 128 4.32 1.12 6.20
N ILE A 129 3.12 1.49 6.66
CA ILE A 129 1.87 0.87 6.20
C ILE A 129 1.55 1.34 4.78
N SER A 130 1.65 2.65 4.51
CA SER A 130 1.43 3.18 3.17
C SER A 130 2.46 2.65 2.18
N GLU A 131 3.75 2.56 2.55
CA GLU A 131 4.81 1.95 1.75
C GLU A 131 4.56 0.47 1.49
N ARG A 132 4.08 -0.30 2.49
CA ARG A 132 3.67 -1.70 2.29
C ARG A 132 2.52 -1.81 1.30
N SER A 133 1.51 -0.96 1.41
CA SER A 133 0.37 -0.91 0.48
C SER A 133 0.79 -0.49 -0.93
N PHE A 134 1.64 0.53 -1.09
CA PHE A 134 2.19 0.95 -2.38
C PHE A 134 3.12 -0.11 -2.98
N SER A 135 3.88 -0.83 -2.16
CA SER A 135 4.72 -1.95 -2.58
C SER A 135 3.90 -3.14 -3.05
N ALA A 136 2.81 -3.46 -2.36
CA ALA A 136 1.82 -4.44 -2.81
C ALA A 136 1.15 -3.99 -4.12
N LEU A 137 0.76 -2.73 -4.22
CA LEU A 137 0.15 -2.16 -5.42
C LEU A 137 1.10 -2.21 -6.62
N ARG A 138 2.39 -1.93 -6.42
CA ARG A 138 3.44 -2.05 -7.44
C ARG A 138 3.56 -3.48 -7.97
N ARG A 139 3.37 -4.49 -7.11
CA ARG A 139 3.40 -5.92 -7.51
C ARG A 139 2.13 -6.33 -8.26
N VAL A 140 0.97 -5.85 -7.86
CA VAL A 140 -0.32 -6.17 -8.49
C VAL A 140 -0.51 -5.43 -9.82
N LYS A 141 -0.13 -4.15 -9.87
CA LYS A 141 -0.25 -3.25 -11.03
C LYS A 141 1.03 -3.27 -11.88
N THR A 142 1.13 -4.30 -12.72
CA THR A 142 2.21 -4.46 -13.70
C THR A 142 1.86 -3.81 -15.04
N TRP A 143 2.87 -3.57 -15.89
CA TRP A 143 2.67 -3.03 -17.24
C TRP A 143 1.68 -3.86 -18.09
N LEU A 144 1.76 -5.19 -18.02
CA LEU A 144 0.84 -6.12 -18.68
C LEU A 144 -0.62 -6.06 -18.15
N ARG A 145 -0.84 -5.38 -17.02
CA ARG A 145 -2.14 -5.21 -16.35
C ARG A 145 -2.60 -3.75 -16.33
N SER A 146 -2.04 -2.93 -17.23
CA SER A 146 -2.33 -1.49 -17.30
C SER A 146 -3.78 -1.15 -17.63
N THR A 147 -4.52 -2.08 -18.24
CA THR A 147 -5.93 -1.91 -18.65
C THR A 147 -6.96 -2.35 -17.59
N MET A 148 -6.54 -2.73 -16.37
CA MET A 148 -7.48 -3.10 -15.31
C MET A 148 -8.29 -1.90 -14.82
N THR A 149 -9.61 -2.10 -14.65
CA THR A 149 -10.50 -1.11 -14.03
C THR A 149 -10.18 -0.94 -12.55
N GLN A 150 -10.50 0.24 -11.99
CA GLN A 150 -10.23 0.55 -10.59
C GLN A 150 -10.91 -0.44 -9.63
N SER A 151 -12.16 -0.84 -9.91
CA SER A 151 -12.88 -1.82 -9.10
C SER A 151 -12.16 -3.16 -9.07
N ARG A 152 -11.69 -3.65 -10.22
CA ARG A 152 -10.94 -4.92 -10.30
C ARG A 152 -9.61 -4.82 -9.55
N LEU A 153 -8.90 -3.70 -9.67
CA LEU A 153 -7.65 -3.45 -8.96
C LEU A 153 -7.85 -3.48 -7.44
N ASN A 154 -8.89 -2.82 -6.94
CA ASN A 154 -9.21 -2.81 -5.51
C ASN A 154 -9.47 -4.22 -4.98
N TRP A 155 -10.29 -5.03 -5.66
CA TRP A 155 -10.54 -6.40 -5.25
C TRP A 155 -9.27 -7.28 -5.28
N CYS A 156 -8.42 -7.13 -6.31
CA CYS A 156 -7.14 -7.83 -6.36
C CYS A 156 -6.20 -7.42 -5.22
N MET A 157 -6.21 -6.15 -4.82
CA MET A 157 -5.42 -5.67 -3.68
C MET A 157 -5.90 -6.27 -2.35
N VAL A 158 -7.21 -6.38 -2.15
CA VAL A 158 -7.80 -7.02 -0.95
C VAL A 158 -7.36 -8.50 -0.87
N LEU A 159 -7.44 -9.23 -1.97
CA LEU A 159 -6.99 -10.63 -2.04
C LEU A 159 -5.48 -10.75 -1.77
N HIS A 160 -4.68 -9.84 -2.32
CA HIS A 160 -3.22 -9.85 -2.15
C HIS A 160 -2.79 -9.52 -0.71
N VAL A 161 -3.49 -8.62 -0.03
CA VAL A 161 -3.22 -8.27 1.37
C VAL A 161 -3.67 -9.37 2.34
N HIS A 162 -4.75 -10.08 2.00
CA HIS A 162 -5.26 -11.21 2.77
C HIS A 162 -4.93 -12.55 2.11
N ASN A 163 -3.70 -12.69 1.63
CA ASN A 163 -3.22 -13.93 1.02
C ASN A 163 -3.34 -15.12 1.98
N ASP A 164 -3.06 -14.94 3.27
CA ASP A 164 -3.18 -16.01 4.30
C ASP A 164 -4.57 -16.66 4.36
N LYS A 165 -5.61 -15.89 4.02
CA LYS A 165 -7.00 -16.38 3.95
C LYS A 165 -7.32 -16.90 2.55
N THR A 166 -6.82 -16.23 1.52
CA THR A 166 -7.03 -16.59 0.11
C THR A 166 -6.39 -17.93 -0.23
N ASP A 167 -5.22 -18.24 0.32
CA ASP A 167 -4.49 -19.48 0.09
C ASP A 167 -5.20 -20.71 0.68
N LYS A 168 -6.14 -20.50 1.61
CA LYS A 168 -6.99 -21.54 2.20
C LYS A 168 -8.26 -21.81 1.38
N LEU A 169 -8.52 -21.04 0.32
CA LEU A 169 -9.71 -21.21 -0.49
C LEU A 169 -9.56 -22.38 -1.47
N ASP A 170 -10.63 -23.16 -1.62
CA ASP A 170 -10.70 -24.21 -2.63
C ASP A 170 -10.93 -23.62 -4.03
N LEU A 171 -9.86 -23.61 -4.82
CA LEU A 171 -9.86 -23.09 -6.18
C LEU A 171 -10.79 -23.88 -7.11
N LEU A 172 -10.97 -25.18 -6.89
CA LEU A 172 -11.84 -26.01 -7.73
C LEU A 172 -13.30 -25.62 -7.52
N LYS A 173 -13.70 -25.43 -6.26
CA LYS A 173 -15.04 -24.96 -5.93
C LYS A 173 -15.34 -23.58 -6.54
N ILE A 174 -14.39 -22.65 -6.44
CA ILE A 174 -14.54 -21.30 -7.01
C ILE A 174 -14.61 -21.36 -8.54
N ALA A 175 -13.77 -22.18 -9.18
CA ALA A 175 -13.78 -22.37 -10.63
C ALA A 175 -15.12 -22.94 -11.11
N ASN A 176 -15.64 -23.96 -10.42
CA ASN A 176 -16.95 -24.55 -10.72
C ASN A 176 -18.08 -23.54 -10.55
N GLU A 177 -18.07 -22.73 -9.48
CA GLU A 177 -19.08 -21.67 -9.32
C GLU A 177 -18.98 -20.63 -10.45
N PHE A 178 -17.76 -20.27 -10.85
CA PHE A 178 -17.52 -19.30 -11.92
C PHE A 178 -18.00 -19.79 -13.29
N THR A 179 -17.86 -21.09 -13.59
CA THR A 179 -18.36 -21.68 -14.83
C THR A 179 -19.88 -21.80 -14.82
N MET A 180 -20.49 -22.16 -13.69
CA MET A 180 -21.95 -22.28 -13.55
C MET A 180 -22.68 -20.94 -13.68
N ARG A 181 -22.04 -19.80 -13.36
CA ARG A 181 -22.65 -18.47 -13.48
C ARG A 181 -22.91 -18.00 -14.92
N ASN A 182 -22.39 -18.70 -15.94
CA ASN A 182 -22.58 -18.31 -17.33
C ASN A 182 -22.71 -19.56 -18.22
N ASP A 183 -23.87 -19.72 -18.86
CA ASP A 183 -24.17 -20.91 -19.68
C ASP A 183 -23.19 -21.12 -20.84
N SER A 184 -22.63 -20.05 -21.41
CA SER A 184 -21.59 -20.15 -22.44
C SER A 184 -20.29 -20.69 -21.85
N ARG A 185 -19.92 -20.29 -20.63
CA ARG A 185 -18.73 -20.81 -19.94
C ARG A 185 -18.92 -22.27 -19.54
N LYS A 186 -20.10 -22.60 -19.02
CA LYS A 186 -20.49 -23.95 -18.68
C LYS A 186 -20.24 -24.91 -19.85
N LYS A 187 -20.75 -24.59 -21.05
CA LYS A 187 -20.52 -25.39 -22.27
C LYS A 187 -19.05 -25.51 -22.69
N ILE A 188 -18.24 -24.47 -22.45
CA ILE A 188 -16.82 -24.45 -22.82
C ILE A 188 -15.96 -25.26 -21.83
N PHE A 189 -16.26 -25.18 -20.54
CA PHE A 189 -15.43 -25.73 -19.48
C PHE A 189 -15.91 -27.06 -18.89
N GLU A 190 -17.17 -27.47 -19.09
CA GLU A 190 -17.70 -28.78 -18.65
C GLU A 190 -17.14 -29.99 -19.42
N ILE A 191 -16.28 -29.78 -20.43
CA ILE A 191 -15.73 -30.88 -21.26
C ILE A 191 -14.50 -31.56 -20.61
N ALA A 192 -14.00 -31.08 -19.47
CA ALA A 192 -12.89 -31.75 -18.77
C ALA A 192 -13.40 -32.73 -17.70
N PRO A 193 -13.24 -34.06 -17.86
CA PRO A 193 -13.58 -35.01 -16.80
C PRO A 193 -12.68 -34.78 -15.56
N PRO A 194 -13.19 -35.10 -14.36
CA PRO A 194 -12.61 -34.65 -13.09
C PRO A 194 -11.24 -35.25 -12.71
N ASN A 195 -10.64 -36.11 -13.53
CA ASN A 195 -9.35 -36.75 -13.21
C ASN A 195 -8.44 -36.80 -14.45
N ARG A 196 -7.48 -35.87 -14.53
CA ARG A 196 -6.21 -36.08 -15.23
C ARG A 196 -5.09 -35.27 -14.61
#